data_AF-A0A917YPF3-F1
#
_entry.id   AF-A0A917YPF3-F1
#
_cell.length_a   1.000
_cell.length_b   1.000
_cell.length_c   1.000
_cell.angle_alpha   90.00
_cell.angle_beta   90.00
_cell.angle_gamma   90.00
#
_symmetry.space_group_name_H-M   'P 1'
#
loop_
_entity.id
_entity.type
_entity.pdbx_description
1 polymer ?
#
loop_
_entity_poly.entity_id
_entity_poly.type
_entity_poly.pdbx_seq_one_letter_code
_entity_poly.pdbx_strand_id
1 'polypeptide(L)'
;MYWHTSDNAEQEGRQPGRLADRSFWLNDAPRLMLWCRLLGHKPVVDGYGPAGATLRAARWVTCDRCGVRPDPQGNLDPDEWPVGVPYDGPWIPLTRVLAMSGAMSLLDLKRPPIHASDLGKPGPFPDKPTGTIGGQLLLGRTFGGFSAEVKVGNAGSEHTLAAHLRIHPLGALYLHTERFGTWLQRRLNPTGYDSRVISLSFDDWAIRTQLWARRGCWSRDDPWWMHGRVSLDLVEKVLGHKRFSYRTVDGPVMGWIKMPEGDSHQVQLTLKRVRLGRSRAEWAAKYHWSVEWESATPIVTRPGKGGTVSASVQVPDQAVEARCWDVLACAVAAKQLSERRAEYGYQPEAAE
;
A
#
# COMPACT_ATOMS: atom_id res chain seq x y z
N MET A 1 11.39 -27.56 -17.23
CA MET A 1 12.02 -26.97 -16.03
C MET A 1 13.38 -26.42 -16.44
N TYR A 2 13.64 -25.14 -16.17
CA TYR A 2 14.91 -24.51 -16.50
C TYR A 2 15.25 -23.44 -15.46
N TRP A 3 16.55 -23.19 -15.30
CA TRP A 3 17.07 -22.14 -14.43
C TRP A 3 17.36 -20.88 -15.24
N HIS A 4 17.01 -19.74 -14.67
CA HIS A 4 17.38 -18.42 -15.18
C HIS A 4 18.00 -17.61 -14.05
N THR A 5 19.07 -16.88 -14.35
CA THR A 5 19.70 -15.94 -13.41
C THR A 5 19.94 -14.61 -14.13
N SER A 6 19.88 -13.52 -13.37
CA SER A 6 20.15 -12.17 -13.87
C SER A 6 21.13 -11.46 -12.93
N ASP A 7 22.10 -10.74 -13.50
CA ASP A 7 22.91 -9.77 -12.74
C ASP A 7 22.17 -8.46 -12.61
N ASN A 8 21.60 -8.19 -11.44
CA ASN A 8 20.91 -6.91 -11.26
C ASN A 8 21.93 -5.76 -11.14
N ALA A 9 23.17 -6.05 -10.75
CA ALA A 9 24.21 -5.02 -10.63
C ALA A 9 24.64 -4.44 -11.98
N GLU A 10 24.50 -5.21 -13.07
CA GLU A 10 24.75 -4.74 -14.44
C GLU A 10 23.60 -3.89 -14.97
N GLN A 11 22.37 -4.17 -14.54
CA GLN A 11 21.15 -3.47 -15.02
C GLN A 11 20.84 -2.19 -14.23
N GLU A 12 21.01 -2.21 -12.90
CA GLU A 12 20.63 -1.12 -12.00
C GLU A 12 21.82 -0.28 -11.51
N GLY A 13 23.05 -0.72 -11.83
CA GLY A 13 24.29 -0.09 -11.40
C GLY A 13 24.79 -0.60 -10.04
N ARG A 14 26.12 -0.62 -9.87
CA ARG A 14 26.76 -1.12 -8.65
C ARG A 14 26.60 -0.14 -7.49
N GLN A 15 26.10 -0.63 -6.36
CA GLN A 15 26.06 0.14 -5.11
C GLN A 15 27.31 -0.09 -4.24
N PRO A 16 27.86 0.95 -3.59
CA PRO A 16 29.02 0.81 -2.71
C PRO A 16 28.79 -0.19 -1.57
N GLY A 17 29.71 -1.14 -1.42
CA GLY A 17 29.67 -2.16 -0.36
C GLY A 17 28.81 -3.39 -0.67
N ARG A 18 28.09 -3.42 -1.79
CA ARG A 18 27.36 -4.61 -2.27
C ARG A 18 28.31 -5.46 -3.12
N LEU A 19 28.49 -6.73 -2.73
CA LEU A 19 29.38 -7.68 -3.40
C LEU A 19 28.68 -8.44 -4.53
N ALA A 20 27.41 -8.80 -4.33
CA ALA A 20 26.61 -9.49 -5.33
C ALA A 20 25.15 -9.08 -5.24
N ASP A 21 24.49 -9.02 -6.40
CA ASP A 21 23.05 -8.81 -6.53
C ASP A 21 22.52 -9.66 -7.69
N ARG A 22 21.93 -10.80 -7.35
CA ARG A 22 21.52 -11.81 -8.34
C ARG A 22 20.08 -12.19 -8.15
N SER A 23 19.27 -11.99 -9.18
CA SER A 23 17.95 -12.60 -9.26
C SER A 23 18.07 -13.99 -9.87
N PHE A 24 17.24 -14.92 -9.40
CA PHE A 24 17.19 -16.29 -9.90
C PHE A 24 15.76 -16.81 -9.96
N TRP A 25 15.49 -17.66 -10.94
CA TRP A 25 14.20 -18.30 -11.16
C TRP A 25 14.38 -19.74 -11.58
N LEU A 26 13.61 -20.62 -10.94
CA LEU A 26 13.37 -21.99 -11.38
C LEU A 26 11.97 -22.02 -12.02
N ASN A 27 11.96 -21.98 -13.35
CA ASN A 27 10.74 -21.99 -14.15
C ASN A 27 10.29 -23.42 -14.45
N ASP A 28 9.00 -23.56 -14.74
CA ASP A 28 8.36 -24.83 -15.08
C ASP A 28 8.56 -25.92 -14.01
N ALA A 29 8.62 -25.53 -12.75
CA ALA A 29 8.68 -26.50 -11.66
C ALA A 29 7.32 -27.20 -11.56
N PRO A 30 7.28 -28.55 -11.54
CA PRO A 30 6.03 -29.29 -11.50
C PRO A 30 5.29 -29.04 -10.18
N ARG A 31 3.97 -28.82 -10.25
CA ARG A 31 3.15 -28.68 -9.05
C ARG A 31 2.88 -30.03 -8.39
N LEU A 32 3.11 -30.09 -7.08
CA LEU A 32 2.70 -31.22 -6.25
C LEU A 32 1.17 -31.18 -6.08
N MET A 33 0.48 -32.16 -6.67
CA MET A 33 -0.99 -32.20 -6.72
C MET A 33 -1.54 -33.59 -6.46
N LEU A 34 -0.97 -34.31 -5.49
CA LEU A 34 -1.30 -35.71 -5.22
C LEU A 34 -2.82 -35.96 -5.18
N TRP A 35 -3.54 -35.15 -4.39
CA TRP A 35 -4.99 -35.27 -4.24
C TRP A 35 -5.79 -34.98 -5.51
N CYS A 36 -5.36 -34.03 -6.35
CA CYS A 36 -6.09 -33.70 -7.58
C CYS A 36 -5.84 -34.74 -8.68
N ARG A 37 -4.67 -35.39 -8.66
CA ARG A 37 -4.39 -36.52 -9.57
C ARG A 37 -5.24 -37.75 -9.24
N LEU A 38 -5.53 -37.97 -7.96
CA LEU A 38 -6.32 -39.13 -7.52
C LEU A 38 -7.83 -38.88 -7.59
N LEU A 39 -8.30 -37.69 -7.18
CA LEU A 39 -9.72 -37.40 -6.97
C LEU A 39 -10.27 -36.35 -7.94
N GLY A 40 -9.50 -36.00 -8.97
CA GLY A 40 -9.81 -34.88 -9.86
C GLY A 40 -9.67 -33.51 -9.20
N HIS A 41 -9.78 -32.47 -10.03
CA HIS A 41 -9.88 -31.10 -9.54
C HIS A 41 -11.27 -30.85 -8.94
N LYS A 42 -11.32 -30.04 -7.87
CA LYS A 42 -12.56 -29.61 -7.23
C LYS A 42 -12.79 -28.13 -7.59
N PRO A 43 -13.62 -27.81 -8.60
CA PRO A 43 -13.77 -26.45 -9.11
C PRO A 43 -14.56 -25.59 -8.11
N VAL A 44 -14.05 -24.39 -7.84
CA VAL A 44 -14.68 -23.39 -6.98
C VAL A 44 -14.43 -22.01 -7.53
N VAL A 45 -15.31 -21.08 -7.17
CA VAL A 45 -15.15 -19.66 -7.49
C VAL A 45 -14.12 -19.03 -6.55
N ASP A 46 -13.25 -18.22 -7.12
CA ASP A 46 -12.20 -17.45 -6.45
C ASP A 46 -12.15 -16.04 -7.05
N GLY A 47 -11.50 -15.09 -6.38
CA GLY A 47 -11.56 -13.71 -6.80
C GLY A 47 -11.05 -12.71 -5.77
N TYR A 48 -11.22 -11.42 -6.06
CA TYR A 48 -10.97 -10.32 -5.13
C TYR A 48 -12.11 -9.30 -5.15
N GLY A 49 -12.12 -8.44 -4.13
CA GLY A 49 -13.10 -7.35 -4.00
C GLY A 49 -14.41 -7.78 -3.34
N PRO A 50 -15.29 -6.81 -3.01
CA PRO A 50 -16.58 -7.08 -2.38
C PRO A 50 -17.51 -7.88 -3.31
N ALA A 51 -18.62 -8.38 -2.75
CA ALA A 51 -19.78 -8.79 -3.55
C ALA A 51 -20.39 -7.52 -4.21
N GLY A 52 -20.86 -7.62 -5.45
CA GLY A 52 -21.22 -6.44 -6.26
C GLY A 52 -20.31 -6.27 -7.47
N ALA A 53 -20.88 -6.10 -8.67
CA ALA A 53 -20.19 -5.63 -9.88
C ALA A 53 -19.69 -4.19 -9.72
N THR A 54 -18.66 -4.00 -8.89
CA THR A 54 -17.88 -2.77 -8.80
C THR A 54 -16.63 -2.88 -9.66
N LEU A 55 -16.05 -1.76 -10.09
CA LEU A 55 -14.77 -1.71 -10.84
C LEU A 55 -13.58 -2.40 -10.13
N ARG A 56 -13.77 -2.87 -8.89
CA ARG A 56 -12.75 -3.49 -8.04
C ARG A 56 -13.03 -4.97 -7.73
N ALA A 57 -14.02 -5.59 -8.35
CA ALA A 57 -14.34 -7.00 -8.13
C ALA A 57 -14.10 -7.82 -9.40
N ALA A 58 -13.50 -9.00 -9.24
CA ALA A 58 -13.33 -9.98 -10.31
C ALA A 58 -13.51 -11.39 -9.76
N ARG A 59 -13.99 -12.30 -10.61
CA ARG A 59 -14.22 -13.71 -10.26
C ARG A 59 -13.70 -14.64 -11.36
N TRP A 60 -13.23 -15.80 -10.93
CA TRP A 60 -12.73 -16.86 -11.81
C TRP A 60 -12.84 -18.22 -11.14
N VAL A 61 -12.59 -19.28 -11.91
CA VAL A 61 -12.57 -20.65 -11.39
C VAL A 61 -11.16 -21.07 -11.00
N THR A 62 -11.05 -21.86 -9.93
CA THR A 62 -9.82 -22.49 -9.50
C THR A 62 -10.12 -23.82 -8.82
N CYS A 63 -9.11 -24.67 -8.61
CA CYS A 63 -9.24 -25.86 -7.80
C CYS A 63 -9.11 -25.55 -6.30
N ASP A 64 -10.08 -25.97 -5.50
CA ASP A 64 -10.07 -25.85 -4.02
C ASP A 64 -8.87 -26.52 -3.34
N ARG A 65 -8.43 -27.64 -3.91
CA ARG A 65 -7.40 -28.49 -3.32
C ARG A 65 -6.00 -27.99 -3.63
N CYS A 66 -5.69 -27.77 -4.91
CA CYS A 66 -4.34 -27.42 -5.34
C CYS A 66 -4.17 -25.94 -5.73
N GLY A 67 -5.25 -25.20 -5.95
CA GLY A 67 -5.22 -23.81 -6.41
C GLY A 67 -4.78 -23.63 -7.86
N VAL A 68 -4.84 -24.68 -8.68
CA VAL A 68 -4.63 -24.59 -10.14
C VAL A 68 -5.85 -23.93 -10.77
N ARG A 69 -5.59 -23.02 -11.71
CA ARG A 69 -6.60 -22.35 -12.52
C ARG A 69 -6.75 -23.08 -13.86
N PRO A 70 -7.96 -23.14 -14.43
CA PRO A 70 -8.15 -23.56 -15.80
C PRO A 70 -7.52 -22.58 -16.79
N ASP A 71 -7.31 -23.03 -18.01
CA ASP A 71 -6.81 -22.20 -19.11
C ASP A 71 -7.67 -22.39 -20.37
N PRO A 72 -8.32 -21.32 -20.87
CA PRO A 72 -8.38 -19.96 -20.32
C PRO A 72 -9.08 -19.87 -18.95
N GLN A 73 -8.77 -18.85 -18.16
CA GLN A 73 -9.25 -18.70 -16.79
C GLN A 73 -10.77 -18.40 -16.68
N GLY A 74 -11.37 -17.87 -17.75
CA GLY A 74 -12.73 -17.31 -17.73
C GLY A 74 -12.81 -15.97 -16.98
N ASN A 75 -13.97 -15.33 -17.04
CA ASN A 75 -14.32 -14.13 -16.28
C ASN A 75 -15.78 -14.25 -15.84
N LEU A 76 -16.00 -14.48 -14.54
CA LEU A 76 -17.33 -14.69 -13.99
C LEU A 76 -17.89 -13.39 -13.42
N ASP A 77 -19.22 -13.26 -13.43
CA ASP A 77 -19.90 -12.11 -12.82
C ASP A 77 -19.78 -12.18 -11.28
N PRO A 78 -19.24 -11.13 -10.62
CA PRO A 78 -19.20 -11.02 -9.16
C PRO A 78 -20.55 -11.12 -8.45
N ASP A 79 -21.65 -10.80 -9.13
CA ASP A 79 -23.00 -10.82 -8.57
C ASP A 79 -23.62 -12.22 -8.59
N GLU A 80 -23.28 -13.02 -9.60
CA GLU A 80 -23.76 -14.40 -9.74
C GLU A 80 -22.87 -15.42 -9.02
N TRP A 81 -21.56 -15.13 -8.92
CA TRP A 81 -20.56 -16.09 -8.46
C TRP A 81 -19.79 -15.58 -7.23
N PRO A 82 -20.30 -15.81 -6.00
CA PRO A 82 -19.58 -15.47 -4.77
C PRO A 82 -18.30 -16.29 -4.58
N VAL A 83 -17.26 -15.69 -3.99
CA VAL A 83 -16.00 -16.41 -3.69
C VAL A 83 -16.26 -17.56 -2.72
N GLY A 84 -15.71 -18.74 -3.03
CA GLY A 84 -15.76 -19.95 -2.19
C GLY A 84 -16.86 -20.95 -2.54
N VAL A 85 -17.82 -20.59 -3.40
CA VAL A 85 -18.88 -21.52 -3.83
C VAL A 85 -18.34 -22.53 -4.84
N PRO A 86 -18.86 -23.78 -4.88
CA PRO A 86 -18.59 -24.70 -5.97
C PRO A 86 -18.98 -24.07 -7.32
N TYR A 87 -18.14 -24.27 -8.34
CA TYR A 87 -18.48 -23.82 -9.68
C TYR A 87 -19.15 -24.96 -10.45
N ASP A 88 -20.41 -24.76 -10.83
CA ASP A 88 -21.25 -25.67 -11.61
C ASP A 88 -21.66 -25.08 -12.98
N GLY A 89 -21.09 -23.93 -13.35
CA GLY A 89 -21.35 -23.25 -14.62
C GLY A 89 -20.72 -23.94 -15.84
N PRO A 90 -20.97 -23.38 -17.04
CA PRO A 90 -20.56 -23.98 -18.31
C PRO A 90 -19.06 -23.81 -18.59
N TRP A 91 -18.42 -24.90 -19.02
CA TRP A 91 -17.01 -24.95 -19.41
C TRP A 91 -16.84 -24.84 -20.93
N ILE A 92 -15.68 -24.36 -21.38
CA ILE A 92 -15.29 -24.49 -22.78
C ILE A 92 -15.01 -25.98 -23.07
N PRO A 93 -15.63 -26.58 -24.11
CA PRO A 93 -15.39 -27.97 -24.45
C PRO A 93 -13.91 -28.25 -24.77
N LEU A 94 -13.36 -29.35 -24.23
CA LEU A 94 -11.96 -29.74 -24.43
C LEU A 94 -11.59 -29.90 -25.91
N THR A 95 -12.51 -30.40 -26.73
CA THR A 95 -12.34 -30.56 -28.18
C THR A 95 -12.07 -29.25 -28.89
N ARG A 96 -12.70 -28.15 -28.45
CA ARG A 96 -12.44 -26.81 -29.00
C ARG A 96 -11.07 -26.30 -28.56
N VAL A 97 -10.70 -26.47 -27.30
CA VAL A 97 -9.39 -26.04 -26.79
C VAL A 97 -8.24 -26.77 -27.48
N LEU A 98 -8.37 -28.08 -27.70
CA LEU A 98 -7.36 -28.90 -28.39
C LEU A 98 -7.27 -28.61 -29.91
N ALA A 99 -8.39 -28.34 -30.57
CA ALA A 99 -8.37 -27.90 -31.98
C ALA A 99 -7.66 -26.54 -32.14
N MET A 100 -7.77 -25.67 -31.13
CA MET A 100 -7.17 -24.34 -31.14
C MET A 100 -5.67 -24.36 -30.88
N SER A 101 -5.13 -25.27 -30.07
CA SER A 101 -3.68 -25.34 -29.82
C SER A 101 -2.88 -25.71 -31.07
N GLY A 102 -3.43 -26.58 -31.94
CA GLY A 102 -2.85 -26.88 -33.25
C GLY A 102 -2.87 -25.68 -34.20
N ALA A 103 -3.98 -24.94 -34.25
CA ALA A 103 -4.12 -23.73 -35.08
C ALA A 103 -3.27 -22.55 -34.57
N MET A 104 -3.13 -22.40 -33.25
CA MET A 104 -2.30 -21.37 -32.61
C MET A 104 -0.83 -21.45 -33.02
N SER A 105 -0.27 -22.66 -33.04
CA SER A 105 1.11 -22.91 -33.45
C SER A 105 1.33 -22.68 -34.94
N LEU A 106 0.30 -22.88 -35.77
CA LEU A 106 0.35 -22.65 -37.22
C LEU A 106 0.19 -21.17 -37.59
N LEU A 107 -0.55 -20.40 -36.80
CA LEU A 107 -0.91 -19.00 -37.09
C LEU A 107 -0.15 -17.97 -36.24
N ASP A 108 0.84 -18.40 -35.44
CA ASP A 108 1.60 -17.58 -34.49
C ASP A 108 0.72 -16.71 -33.58
N LEU A 109 -0.45 -17.25 -33.20
CA LEU A 109 -1.39 -16.53 -32.34
C LEU A 109 -0.94 -16.66 -30.88
N LYS A 110 -0.79 -15.52 -30.21
CA LYS A 110 -0.46 -15.47 -28.77
C LYS A 110 -1.63 -15.87 -27.86
N ARG A 111 -2.87 -15.83 -28.38
CA ARG A 111 -4.09 -16.18 -27.64
C ARG A 111 -5.09 -16.88 -28.55
N PRO A 112 -5.77 -17.93 -28.06
CA PRO A 112 -6.74 -18.66 -28.87
C PRO A 112 -7.93 -17.75 -29.20
N PRO A 113 -8.39 -17.68 -30.47
CA PRO A 113 -9.56 -16.88 -30.85
C PRO A 113 -10.84 -17.49 -30.25
N ILE A 114 -11.25 -17.04 -29.08
CA ILE A 114 -12.41 -17.59 -28.34
C ILE A 114 -13.69 -17.34 -29.16
N HIS A 115 -14.46 -18.41 -29.42
CA HIS A 115 -15.78 -18.28 -30.04
C HIS A 115 -16.67 -17.36 -29.20
N ALA A 116 -17.51 -16.55 -29.84
CA ALA A 116 -18.41 -15.64 -29.13
C ALA A 116 -19.29 -16.34 -28.06
N SER A 117 -19.69 -17.59 -28.31
CA SER A 117 -20.45 -18.42 -27.35
C SER A 117 -19.66 -18.82 -26.10
N ASP A 118 -18.34 -18.70 -26.14
CA ASP A 118 -17.39 -19.20 -25.14
C ASP A 118 -16.73 -18.05 -24.36
N LEU A 119 -17.07 -16.80 -24.70
CA LEU A 119 -16.63 -15.62 -23.97
C LEU A 119 -17.01 -15.71 -22.48
N GLY A 120 -16.04 -15.44 -21.62
CA GLY A 120 -16.21 -15.49 -20.16
C GLY A 120 -16.15 -16.90 -19.54
N LYS A 121 -16.24 -17.98 -20.32
CA LYS A 121 -16.21 -19.35 -19.79
C LYS A 121 -14.79 -19.82 -19.47
N PRO A 122 -14.60 -20.59 -18.38
CA PRO A 122 -13.32 -21.24 -18.09
C PRO A 122 -13.05 -22.42 -19.03
N GLY A 123 -11.78 -22.61 -19.40
CA GLY A 123 -11.29 -23.78 -20.13
C GLY A 123 -11.03 -24.99 -19.23
N PRO A 124 -10.47 -26.09 -19.76
CA PRO A 124 -10.12 -27.26 -18.97
C PRO A 124 -9.00 -26.95 -17.96
N PHE A 125 -8.89 -27.77 -16.92
CA PHE A 125 -7.71 -27.76 -16.06
C PHE A 125 -6.49 -28.23 -16.86
N PRO A 126 -5.33 -27.56 -16.72
CA PRO A 126 -4.10 -27.99 -17.39
C PRO A 126 -3.62 -29.35 -16.88
N ASP A 127 -3.20 -30.24 -17.78
CA ASP A 127 -2.73 -31.59 -17.44
C ASP A 127 -1.43 -31.59 -16.64
N LYS A 128 -0.55 -30.64 -16.94
CA LYS A 128 0.80 -30.52 -16.35
C LYS A 128 1.04 -29.11 -15.84
N PRO A 129 0.34 -28.68 -14.77
CA PRO A 129 0.50 -27.34 -14.28
C PRO A 129 1.87 -27.18 -13.62
N THR A 130 2.55 -26.13 -14.04
CA THR A 130 3.83 -25.71 -13.50
C THR A 130 3.69 -24.42 -12.72
N GLY A 131 4.71 -24.08 -11.96
CA GLY A 131 4.88 -22.77 -11.35
C GLY A 131 6.35 -22.37 -11.37
N THR A 132 6.61 -21.20 -10.77
CA THR A 132 7.96 -20.65 -10.66
C THR A 132 8.33 -20.43 -9.21
N ILE A 133 9.56 -20.79 -8.86
CA ILE A 133 10.19 -20.39 -7.61
C ILE A 133 11.27 -19.38 -7.99
N GLY A 134 11.14 -18.16 -7.47
CA GLY A 134 12.07 -17.09 -7.77
C GLY A 134 12.65 -16.48 -6.51
N GLY A 135 13.67 -15.67 -6.68
CA GLY A 135 14.29 -14.98 -5.57
C GLY A 135 15.37 -14.02 -6.01
N GLN A 136 15.91 -13.32 -5.02
CA GLN A 136 17.03 -12.41 -5.17
C GLN A 136 17.99 -12.60 -4.00
N LEU A 137 19.27 -12.78 -4.31
CA LEU A 137 20.35 -12.85 -3.35
C LEU A 137 21.16 -11.55 -3.42
N LEU A 138 21.22 -10.85 -2.29
CA LEU A 138 22.10 -9.72 -2.04
C LEU A 138 23.21 -10.16 -1.09
N LEU A 139 24.47 -10.00 -1.49
CA LEU A 139 25.63 -10.19 -0.61
C LEU A 139 26.34 -8.86 -0.38
N GLY A 140 26.78 -8.63 0.86
CA GLY A 140 27.40 -7.38 1.28
C GLY A 140 26.41 -6.37 1.84
N ARG A 141 26.86 -5.12 1.96
CA ARG A 141 26.19 -4.07 2.72
C ARG A 141 24.81 -3.77 2.12
N THR A 142 23.77 -4.14 2.86
CA THR A 142 22.37 -3.82 2.56
C THR A 142 21.92 -2.52 3.24
N PHE A 143 20.78 -1.99 2.84
CA PHE A 143 20.15 -0.84 3.49
C PHE A 143 19.39 -1.25 4.77
N GLY A 144 19.64 -0.54 5.87
CA GLY A 144 18.92 -0.72 7.14
C GLY A 144 19.18 -2.09 7.80
N GLY A 145 18.79 -2.24 9.07
CA GLY A 145 19.17 -3.36 9.95
C GLY A 145 18.61 -4.75 9.60
N PHE A 146 18.21 -5.52 10.61
CA PHE A 146 17.67 -6.87 10.41
C PHE A 146 16.21 -6.82 9.96
N SER A 147 15.79 -7.70 9.05
CA SER A 147 14.36 -7.99 8.87
C SER A 147 14.11 -9.41 8.41
N ALA A 148 13.02 -10.00 8.89
CA ALA A 148 12.46 -11.25 8.39
C ALA A 148 10.98 -11.04 8.13
N GLU A 149 10.49 -11.42 6.94
CA GLU A 149 9.07 -11.31 6.60
C GLU A 149 8.63 -12.56 5.85
N VAL A 150 7.41 -13.00 6.13
CA VAL A 150 6.65 -13.93 5.30
C VAL A 150 5.38 -13.23 4.85
N LYS A 151 5.14 -13.25 3.56
CA LYS A 151 3.98 -12.68 2.88
C LYS A 151 3.12 -13.79 2.33
N VAL A 152 1.83 -13.70 2.62
CA VAL A 152 0.76 -14.39 1.90
C VAL A 152 0.08 -13.39 0.98
N GLY A 153 0.16 -13.63 -0.33
CA GLY A 153 -0.40 -12.77 -1.36
C GLY A 153 -1.93 -12.62 -1.25
N ASN A 154 -2.46 -11.66 -1.99
CA ASN A 154 -3.88 -11.63 -2.36
C ASN A 154 -4.09 -12.33 -3.71
N ALA A 155 -5.35 -12.41 -4.16
CA ALA A 155 -5.74 -13.12 -5.38
C ALA A 155 -5.18 -12.52 -6.69
N GLY A 156 -4.67 -11.28 -6.64
CA GLY A 156 -4.03 -10.55 -7.75
C GLY A 156 -2.54 -10.22 -7.52
N SER A 157 -1.93 -10.80 -6.49
CA SER A 157 -0.54 -10.51 -6.13
C SER A 157 0.39 -11.22 -7.11
N GLU A 158 1.40 -10.51 -7.61
CA GLU A 158 2.46 -11.05 -8.47
C GLU A 158 3.09 -12.32 -7.85
N HIS A 159 3.25 -12.30 -6.53
CA HIS A 159 3.77 -13.43 -5.77
C HIS A 159 2.72 -13.98 -4.82
N THR A 160 2.46 -15.28 -4.93
CA THR A 160 1.46 -15.97 -4.09
C THR A 160 1.94 -16.13 -2.66
N LEU A 161 3.19 -16.58 -2.49
CA LEU A 161 3.91 -16.56 -1.22
C LEU A 161 5.24 -15.87 -1.48
N ALA A 162 5.68 -15.04 -0.54
CA ALA A 162 7.03 -14.49 -0.55
C ALA A 162 7.61 -14.50 0.85
N ALA A 163 8.92 -14.55 0.95
CA ALA A 163 9.63 -14.41 2.20
C ALA A 163 10.90 -13.63 1.96
N HIS A 164 11.39 -12.93 2.98
CA HIS A 164 12.74 -12.40 2.94
C HIS A 164 13.42 -12.51 4.30
N LEU A 165 14.74 -12.60 4.26
CA LEU A 165 15.64 -12.47 5.39
C LEU A 165 16.72 -11.47 5.02
N ARG A 166 16.82 -10.38 5.75
CA ARG A 166 17.84 -9.34 5.61
C ARG A 166 18.64 -9.25 6.89
N ILE A 167 19.96 -9.28 6.75
CA ILE A 167 20.89 -9.15 7.87
C ILE A 167 21.94 -8.13 7.46
N HIS A 168 21.88 -6.93 8.03
CA HIS A 168 22.92 -5.94 7.81
C HIS A 168 24.16 -6.22 8.65
N PRO A 169 25.38 -6.05 8.11
CA PRO A 169 25.73 -5.69 6.72
C PRO A 169 26.00 -6.92 5.81
N LEU A 170 25.53 -8.11 6.20
CA LEU A 170 25.89 -9.37 5.53
C LEU A 170 25.21 -9.57 4.17
N GLY A 171 23.93 -9.22 4.06
CA GLY A 171 23.17 -9.47 2.84
C GLY A 171 21.66 -9.54 3.04
N ALA A 172 20.96 -9.98 2.01
CA ALA A 172 19.56 -10.32 2.05
C ALA A 172 19.24 -11.46 1.08
N LEU A 173 18.27 -12.28 1.45
CA LEU A 173 17.68 -13.30 0.60
C LEU A 173 16.19 -13.02 0.49
N TYR A 174 15.71 -12.80 -0.73
CA TYR A 174 14.30 -12.73 -1.07
C TYR A 174 13.92 -14.01 -1.80
N LEU A 175 12.81 -14.60 -1.41
CA LEU A 175 12.23 -15.78 -2.05
C LEU A 175 10.77 -15.48 -2.36
N HIS A 176 10.31 -15.95 -3.49
CA HIS A 176 8.91 -15.86 -3.87
C HIS A 176 8.48 -17.04 -4.71
N THR A 177 7.18 -17.18 -4.79
CA THR A 177 6.54 -18.21 -5.60
C THR A 177 5.50 -17.59 -6.51
N GLU A 178 5.46 -18.07 -7.74
CA GLU A 178 4.44 -17.76 -8.72
C GLU A 178 3.69 -19.04 -9.03
N ARG A 179 2.36 -19.00 -8.93
CA ARG A 179 1.47 -20.15 -9.14
C ARG A 179 1.70 -21.34 -8.18
N PHE A 180 2.57 -21.23 -7.18
CA PHE A 180 2.61 -22.17 -6.04
C PHE A 180 1.95 -21.57 -4.80
N GLY A 181 1.43 -22.41 -3.91
CA GLY A 181 0.86 -21.95 -2.64
C GLY A 181 -0.50 -21.27 -2.75
N THR A 182 -1.14 -21.24 -3.93
CA THR A 182 -2.44 -20.58 -4.13
C THR A 182 -3.54 -21.16 -3.24
N TRP A 183 -3.51 -22.48 -2.97
CA TRP A 183 -4.42 -23.12 -2.02
C TRP A 183 -4.24 -22.56 -0.60
N LEU A 184 -3.00 -22.32 -0.16
CA LEU A 184 -2.69 -21.79 1.16
C LEU A 184 -3.07 -20.30 1.23
N GLN A 185 -2.74 -19.55 0.18
CA GLN A 185 -3.13 -18.16 0.02
C GLN A 185 -4.65 -18.00 0.12
N ARG A 186 -5.44 -18.87 -0.51
CA ARG A 186 -6.91 -18.84 -0.43
C ARG A 186 -7.44 -19.19 0.95
N ARG A 187 -6.83 -20.13 1.67
CA ARG A 187 -7.26 -20.48 3.03
C ARG A 187 -6.96 -19.38 4.03
N LEU A 188 -5.82 -18.71 3.89
CA LEU A 188 -5.37 -17.71 4.84
C LEU A 188 -5.88 -16.30 4.48
N ASN A 189 -5.95 -15.97 3.20
CA ASN A 189 -6.37 -14.66 2.68
C ASN A 189 -7.39 -14.80 1.53
N PRO A 190 -8.62 -15.29 1.82
CA PRO A 190 -9.61 -15.68 0.80
C PRO A 190 -10.20 -14.53 0.00
N THR A 191 -10.39 -13.36 0.62
CA THR A 191 -11.17 -12.25 0.05
C THR A 191 -10.45 -10.90 0.10
N GLY A 192 -9.23 -10.87 0.65
CA GLY A 192 -8.48 -9.63 0.83
C GLY A 192 -7.99 -9.06 -0.49
N TYR A 193 -8.23 -7.77 -0.73
CA TYR A 193 -7.51 -7.01 -1.76
C TYR A 193 -6.05 -6.79 -1.38
N ASP A 194 -5.71 -6.82 -0.09
CA ASP A 194 -4.35 -6.62 0.41
C ASP A 194 -3.67 -7.95 0.73
N SER A 195 -2.36 -8.01 0.47
CA SER A 195 -1.54 -9.14 0.95
C SER A 195 -1.38 -9.08 2.46
N ARG A 196 -1.22 -10.24 3.10
CA ARG A 196 -1.00 -10.39 4.53
C ARG A 196 0.46 -10.69 4.84
N VAL A 197 1.00 -10.12 5.90
CA VAL A 197 2.40 -10.30 6.29
C VAL A 197 2.55 -10.68 7.75
N ILE A 198 3.54 -11.52 8.01
CA ILE A 198 4.14 -11.71 9.33
C ILE A 198 5.57 -11.21 9.19
N SER A 199 5.92 -10.14 9.89
CA SER A 199 7.24 -9.51 9.78
C SER A 199 7.82 -9.15 11.13
N LEU A 200 9.15 -9.19 11.20
CA LEU A 200 9.96 -8.73 12.32
C LEU A 200 11.10 -7.90 11.72
N SER A 201 11.20 -6.62 12.05
CA SER A 201 12.31 -5.77 11.66
C SER A 201 12.97 -5.10 12.86
N PHE A 202 14.28 -4.90 12.75
CA PHE A 202 15.10 -4.13 13.66
C PHE A 202 15.80 -3.05 12.84
N ASP A 203 15.23 -1.86 12.85
CA ASP A 203 15.68 -0.69 12.09
C ASP A 203 15.39 0.59 12.87
N ASP A 204 16.20 1.64 12.64
CA ASP A 204 16.05 2.96 13.28
C ASP A 204 15.90 2.92 14.81
N TRP A 205 16.70 2.09 15.49
CA TRP A 205 16.58 1.85 16.93
C TRP A 205 15.18 1.44 17.37
N ALA A 206 14.46 0.65 16.57
CA ALA A 206 13.17 0.10 16.93
C ALA A 206 13.03 -1.35 16.47
N ILE A 207 12.32 -2.14 17.27
CA ILE A 207 11.79 -3.44 16.87
C ILE A 207 10.38 -3.19 16.35
N ARG A 208 10.10 -3.57 15.11
CA ARG A 208 8.75 -3.53 14.54
C ARG A 208 8.29 -4.95 14.27
N THR A 209 7.08 -5.26 14.68
CA THR A 209 6.44 -6.54 14.41
C THR A 209 5.16 -6.31 13.66
N GLN A 210 4.90 -7.17 12.69
CA GLN A 210 3.60 -7.28 12.05
C GLN A 210 3.15 -8.72 12.18
N LEU A 211 1.97 -8.93 12.73
CA LEU A 211 1.37 -10.26 12.88
C LEU A 211 0.09 -10.27 12.06
N TRP A 212 0.13 -10.94 10.92
CA TRP A 212 -1.01 -11.04 10.01
C TRP A 212 -1.58 -9.68 9.53
N ALA A 213 -0.73 -8.66 9.46
CA ALA A 213 -1.11 -7.31 9.07
C ALA A 213 -1.31 -7.19 7.56
N ARG A 214 -2.00 -6.13 7.13
CA ARG A 214 -2.07 -5.74 5.71
C ARG A 214 -0.74 -5.16 5.27
N ARG A 215 -0.20 -5.63 4.15
CA ARG A 215 1.10 -5.15 3.63
C ARG A 215 0.98 -3.71 3.14
N GLY A 216 1.89 -2.84 3.59
CA GLY A 216 1.97 -1.44 3.14
C GLY A 216 0.79 -0.56 3.53
N CYS A 217 -0.14 -1.08 4.34
CA CYS A 217 -1.31 -0.36 4.80
C CYS A 217 -1.35 -0.37 6.32
N TRP A 218 -1.72 0.77 6.90
CA TRP A 218 -2.06 0.86 8.31
C TRP A 218 -3.48 1.43 8.40
N SER A 219 -4.35 0.75 9.13
CA SER A 219 -5.67 1.26 9.45
C SER A 219 -5.79 1.43 10.95
N ARG A 220 -6.47 2.50 11.38
CA ARG A 220 -6.82 2.69 12.78
C ARG A 220 -7.74 1.58 13.30
N ASP A 221 -8.47 0.91 12.41
CA ASP A 221 -9.36 -0.19 12.73
C ASP A 221 -8.65 -1.56 12.75
N ASP A 222 -7.36 -1.61 12.41
CA ASP A 222 -6.59 -2.85 12.57
C ASP A 222 -6.50 -3.20 14.07
N PRO A 223 -6.70 -4.48 14.44
CA PRO A 223 -6.49 -4.91 15.80
C PRO A 223 -5.08 -4.56 16.29
N TRP A 224 -4.99 -4.05 17.51
CA TRP A 224 -3.73 -3.56 18.09
C TRP A 224 -2.60 -4.59 18.07
N TRP A 225 -2.93 -5.90 18.13
CA TRP A 225 -1.95 -6.98 18.11
C TRP A 225 -1.31 -7.21 16.74
N MET A 226 -1.91 -6.68 15.65
CA MET A 226 -1.37 -6.85 14.30
C MET A 226 -0.09 -6.05 14.08
N HIS A 227 0.13 -4.97 14.85
CA HIS A 227 1.27 -4.08 14.68
C HIS A 227 1.91 -3.81 16.04
N GLY A 228 3.15 -4.22 16.21
CA GLY A 228 3.96 -3.91 17.38
C GLY A 228 5.10 -2.97 17.02
N ARG A 229 5.40 -2.03 17.92
CA ARG A 229 6.60 -1.21 17.84
C ARG A 229 7.19 -1.03 19.22
N VAL A 230 8.44 -1.46 19.38
CA VAL A 230 9.22 -1.23 20.59
C VAL A 230 10.39 -0.33 20.22
N SER A 231 10.36 0.92 20.69
CA SER A 231 11.50 1.82 20.58
C SER A 231 12.63 1.36 21.50
N LEU A 232 13.82 1.22 20.93
CA LEU A 232 15.11 0.99 21.57
C LEU A 232 15.93 2.29 21.66
N ASP A 233 15.38 3.45 21.26
CA ASP A 233 16.05 4.74 21.43
C ASP A 233 16.28 5.00 22.92
N LEU A 234 17.53 4.83 23.36
CA LEU A 234 17.95 5.06 24.74
C LEU A 234 17.68 6.52 25.15
N VAL A 235 17.81 7.47 24.23
CA VAL A 235 17.52 8.88 24.50
C VAL A 235 16.04 9.06 24.81
N GLU A 236 15.17 8.33 24.14
CA GLU A 236 13.74 8.30 24.43
C GLU A 236 13.40 7.64 25.76
N LYS A 237 14.08 6.55 26.12
CA LYS A 237 13.89 5.89 27.42
C LYS A 237 14.38 6.75 28.59
N VAL A 238 15.52 7.42 28.42
CA VAL A 238 16.13 8.24 29.48
C VAL A 238 15.44 9.61 29.57
N LEU A 239 15.32 10.33 28.44
CA LEU A 239 14.86 11.73 28.41
C LEU A 239 13.34 11.88 28.13
N GLY A 240 12.67 10.81 27.74
CA GLY A 240 11.25 10.79 27.35
C GLY A 240 11.01 11.06 25.87
N HIS A 241 9.78 10.82 25.41
CA HIS A 241 9.35 11.07 24.04
C HIS A 241 9.44 12.56 23.68
N LYS A 242 9.84 12.86 22.44
CA LYS A 242 9.77 14.22 21.90
C LYS A 242 8.29 14.54 21.64
N ARG A 243 7.76 15.56 22.30
CA ARG A 243 6.35 15.96 22.19
C ARG A 243 6.24 17.44 21.88
N PHE A 244 5.18 17.78 21.17
CA PHE A 244 4.68 19.15 21.09
C PHE A 244 3.82 19.40 22.32
N SER A 245 4.03 20.56 22.94
CA SER A 245 3.19 21.08 24.02
C SER A 245 2.83 22.50 23.66
N TYR A 246 1.56 22.84 23.83
CA TYR A 246 0.99 24.12 23.44
C TYR A 246 0.55 24.83 24.71
N ARG A 247 0.98 26.07 24.87
CA ARG A 247 0.50 26.96 25.92
C ARG A 247 -0.11 28.18 25.28
N THR A 248 -1.40 28.40 25.50
CA THR A 248 -2.05 29.65 25.13
C THR A 248 -1.43 30.79 25.93
N VAL A 249 -1.00 31.83 25.23
CA VAL A 249 -0.36 33.01 25.84
C VAL A 249 -1.26 34.23 25.72
N ASP A 250 -1.93 34.40 24.57
CA ASP A 250 -2.81 35.54 24.32
C ASP A 250 -3.97 35.17 23.39
N GLY A 251 -5.01 35.99 23.40
CA GLY A 251 -6.26 35.79 22.68
C GLY A 251 -7.38 35.12 23.51
N PRO A 252 -8.56 34.95 22.91
CA PRO A 252 -8.83 35.17 21.48
C PRO A 252 -8.94 36.64 21.07
N VAL A 253 -8.39 36.99 19.89
CA VAL A 253 -8.50 38.32 19.24
C VAL A 253 -9.13 38.16 17.87
N MET A 254 -9.95 39.11 17.42
CA MET A 254 -10.54 39.09 16.07
C MET A 254 -9.58 39.67 15.04
N GLY A 255 -9.39 38.95 13.93
CA GLY A 255 -8.58 39.36 12.79
C GLY A 255 -9.33 39.21 11.46
N TRP A 256 -8.77 39.80 10.41
CA TRP A 256 -9.30 39.70 9.04
C TRP A 256 -8.22 39.15 8.12
N ILE A 257 -8.46 37.96 7.57
CA ILE A 257 -7.63 37.40 6.50
C ILE A 257 -8.13 38.01 5.19
N LYS A 258 -7.36 38.97 4.67
CA LYS A 258 -7.63 39.60 3.37
C LYS A 258 -6.89 38.81 2.29
N MET A 259 -7.64 38.14 1.44
CA MET A 259 -7.10 37.35 0.36
C MET A 259 -6.64 38.24 -0.80
N PRO A 260 -5.57 37.88 -1.53
CA PRO A 260 -5.15 38.61 -2.73
C PRO A 260 -6.23 38.64 -3.82
N GLU A 261 -7.12 37.64 -3.82
CA GLU A 261 -8.22 37.53 -4.78
C GLU A 261 -9.42 38.46 -4.47
N GLY A 262 -9.37 39.19 -3.34
CA GLY A 262 -10.33 40.24 -2.98
C GLY A 262 -11.32 39.88 -1.87
N ASP A 263 -11.49 38.60 -1.55
CA ASP A 263 -12.35 38.16 -0.45
C ASP A 263 -11.69 38.36 0.92
N SER A 264 -12.52 38.56 1.95
CA SER A 264 -12.05 38.80 3.32
C SER A 264 -12.80 37.91 4.30
N HIS A 265 -12.04 37.23 5.16
CA HIS A 265 -12.58 36.28 6.14
C HIS A 265 -12.29 36.77 7.54
N GLN A 266 -13.34 36.94 8.34
CA GLN A 266 -13.18 37.22 9.76
C GLN A 266 -12.78 35.93 10.48
N VAL A 267 -11.75 36.01 11.31
CA VAL A 267 -11.19 34.88 12.06
C VAL A 267 -10.91 35.25 13.50
N GLN A 268 -10.96 34.26 14.37
CA GLN A 268 -10.56 34.34 15.77
C GLN A 268 -9.13 33.81 15.89
N LEU A 269 -8.21 34.63 16.39
CA LEU A 269 -6.79 34.33 16.51
C LEU A 269 -6.43 34.04 17.97
N THR A 270 -5.67 32.97 18.20
CA THR A 270 -5.13 32.61 19.51
C THR A 270 -3.63 32.40 19.42
N LEU A 271 -2.86 33.21 20.15
CA LEU A 271 -1.40 33.08 20.21
C LEU A 271 -1.01 31.96 21.18
N LYS A 272 -0.23 31.01 20.66
CA LYS A 272 0.29 29.87 21.41
C LYS A 272 1.82 29.86 21.39
N ARG A 273 2.43 29.66 22.55
CA ARG A 273 3.84 29.25 22.63
C ARG A 273 3.90 27.74 22.44
N VAL A 274 4.57 27.31 21.37
CA VAL A 274 4.76 25.90 21.06
C VAL A 274 6.13 25.47 21.54
N ARG A 275 6.15 24.47 22.41
CA ARG A 275 7.35 23.82 22.89
C ARG A 275 7.50 22.47 22.20
N LEU A 276 8.62 22.28 21.51
CA LEU A 276 9.04 21.01 20.93
C LEU A 276 10.27 20.50 21.69
N GLY A 277 10.09 19.45 22.48
CA GLY A 277 11.17 18.92 23.30
C GLY A 277 10.81 17.61 23.98
N ARG A 278 11.76 17.06 24.73
CA ARG A 278 11.54 15.89 25.59
C ARG A 278 11.20 16.37 27.00
N SER A 279 10.41 15.61 27.76
CA SER A 279 9.94 16.06 29.08
C SER A 279 11.07 16.23 30.10
N ARG A 280 12.13 15.43 30.03
CA ARG A 280 13.27 15.48 30.98
C ARG A 280 14.50 16.21 30.43
N ALA A 281 14.39 16.89 29.28
CA ALA A 281 15.48 17.63 28.66
C ALA A 281 15.01 19.04 28.26
N GLU A 282 14.61 19.83 29.26
CA GLU A 282 14.11 21.19 29.03
C GLU A 282 15.16 22.12 28.43
N TRP A 283 16.43 21.96 28.80
CA TRP A 283 17.55 22.72 28.27
C TRP A 283 17.72 22.59 26.74
N ALA A 284 17.20 21.50 26.15
CA ALA A 284 17.23 21.25 24.70
C ALA A 284 15.90 21.56 24.00
N ALA A 285 14.89 22.04 24.74
CA ALA A 285 13.58 22.30 24.18
C ALA A 285 13.63 23.51 23.24
N LYS A 286 13.03 23.35 22.05
CA LYS A 286 12.88 24.43 21.08
C LYS A 286 11.52 25.08 21.28
N TYR A 287 11.51 26.40 21.27
CA TYR A 287 10.31 27.19 21.39
C TYR A 287 10.10 27.98 20.10
N HIS A 288 8.84 28.07 19.67
CA HIS A 288 8.43 28.98 18.61
C HIS A 288 7.01 29.47 18.90
N TRP A 289 6.62 30.56 18.27
CA TRP A 289 5.26 31.06 18.34
C TRP A 289 4.44 30.49 17.19
N SER A 290 3.21 30.11 17.50
CA SER A 290 2.20 29.72 16.53
C SER A 290 0.91 30.45 16.86
N VAL A 291 0.27 30.99 15.84
CA VAL A 291 -1.05 31.60 15.95
C VAL A 291 -2.03 30.65 15.30
N GLU A 292 -2.94 30.12 16.10
CA GLU A 292 -4.08 29.37 15.60
C GLU A 292 -5.18 30.34 15.22
N TRP A 293 -5.76 30.14 14.04
CA TRP A 293 -6.91 30.89 13.58
C TRP A 293 -8.08 29.95 13.35
N GLU A 294 -9.27 30.41 13.73
CA GLU A 294 -10.54 29.72 13.52
C GLU A 294 -11.52 30.65 12.82
N SER A 295 -12.25 30.16 11.83
CA SER A 295 -13.29 30.91 11.13
C SER A 295 -14.64 30.25 11.31
N ALA A 296 -15.68 31.06 11.52
CA ALA A 296 -17.06 30.59 11.58
C ALA A 296 -17.53 30.03 10.22
N THR A 297 -16.99 30.57 9.13
CA THR A 297 -17.31 30.15 7.76
C THR A 297 -16.09 29.46 7.13
N PRO A 298 -16.24 28.28 6.51
CA PRO A 298 -15.11 27.60 5.88
C PRO A 298 -14.49 28.43 4.76
N ILE A 299 -13.17 28.67 4.82
CA ILE A 299 -12.44 29.35 3.75
C ILE A 299 -12.14 28.35 2.64
N VAL A 300 -12.79 28.51 1.48
CA VAL A 300 -12.67 27.58 0.35
C VAL A 300 -11.33 27.77 -0.37
N THR A 301 -10.53 26.71 -0.44
CA THR A 301 -9.28 26.67 -1.20
C THR A 301 -9.33 25.73 -2.41
N ARG A 302 -10.29 24.79 -2.43
CA ARG A 302 -10.47 23.81 -3.52
C ARG A 302 -11.94 23.77 -3.96
N PRO A 303 -12.25 23.98 -5.24
CA PRO A 303 -13.62 23.89 -5.75
C PRO A 303 -14.25 22.52 -5.46
N GLY A 304 -15.52 22.52 -5.04
CA GLY A 304 -16.29 21.29 -4.78
C GLY A 304 -15.89 20.50 -3.52
N LYS A 305 -15.02 21.04 -2.65
CA LYS A 305 -14.70 20.47 -1.33
C LYS A 305 -15.04 21.45 -0.20
N GLY A 306 -15.28 20.91 0.99
CA GLY A 306 -15.43 21.72 2.21
C GLY A 306 -14.20 22.60 2.47
N GLY A 307 -14.42 23.85 2.88
CA GLY A 307 -13.36 24.81 3.17
C GLY A 307 -12.59 24.51 4.47
N THR A 308 -11.55 25.30 4.72
CA THR A 308 -10.75 25.22 5.95
C THR A 308 -11.40 26.08 7.04
N VAL A 309 -11.74 25.48 8.18
CA VAL A 309 -12.35 26.19 9.33
C VAL A 309 -11.32 26.58 10.39
N SER A 310 -10.17 25.91 10.44
CA SER A 310 -9.07 26.29 11.33
C SER A 310 -7.72 25.86 10.76
N ALA A 311 -6.68 26.63 11.10
CA ALA A 311 -5.30 26.26 10.86
C ALA A 311 -4.37 27.03 11.82
N SER A 312 -3.07 26.75 11.74
CA SER A 312 -2.06 27.46 12.54
C SER A 312 -0.92 27.97 11.67
N VAL A 313 -0.47 29.19 11.93
CA VAL A 313 0.67 29.82 11.25
C VAL A 313 1.78 30.15 12.24
N GLN A 314 3.03 29.99 11.84
CA GLN A 314 4.17 30.38 12.67
C GLN A 314 4.43 31.89 12.54
N VAL A 315 4.73 32.54 13.67
CA VAL A 315 5.12 33.95 13.72
C VAL A 315 6.48 34.09 14.40
N PRO A 316 7.32 35.05 13.98
CA PRO A 316 8.62 35.28 14.58
C PRO A 316 8.50 35.99 15.94
N ASP A 317 9.53 35.86 16.79
CA ASP A 317 9.55 36.47 18.12
C ASP A 317 9.38 38.01 18.05
N GLN A 318 9.96 38.67 17.04
CA GLN A 318 9.87 40.13 16.87
C GLN A 318 8.42 40.62 16.72
N ALA A 319 7.56 39.85 16.05
CA ALA A 319 6.16 40.22 15.87
C ALA A 319 5.36 40.13 17.18
N VAL A 320 5.74 39.18 18.05
CA VAL A 320 5.12 39.03 19.37
C VAL A 320 5.60 40.15 20.31
N GLU A 321 6.90 40.45 20.31
CA GLU A 321 7.49 41.55 21.11
C GLU A 321 6.92 42.91 20.71
N ALA A 322 6.73 43.15 19.41
CA ALA A 322 6.13 44.37 18.88
C ALA A 322 4.58 44.41 18.98
N ARG A 323 3.94 43.36 19.53
CA ARG A 323 2.48 43.22 19.63
C ARG A 323 1.74 43.39 18.30
N CYS A 324 2.31 42.89 17.21
CA CYS A 324 1.72 42.92 15.86
C CYS A 324 1.57 41.51 15.26
N TRP A 325 1.62 40.48 16.12
CA TRP A 325 1.55 39.08 15.74
C TRP A 325 0.23 38.70 15.06
N ASP A 326 -0.86 39.38 15.41
CA ASP A 326 -2.21 39.20 14.86
C ASP A 326 -2.28 39.63 13.39
N VAL A 327 -1.79 40.85 13.08
CA VAL A 327 -1.73 41.39 11.71
C VAL A 327 -0.82 40.52 10.85
N LEU A 328 0.35 40.14 11.36
CA LEU A 328 1.28 39.28 10.63
C LEU A 328 0.71 37.89 10.41
N ALA A 329 0.05 37.30 11.40
CA ALA A 329 -0.59 36.00 11.27
C ALA A 329 -1.67 36.00 10.19
N CYS A 330 -2.52 37.04 10.14
CA CYS A 330 -3.51 37.19 9.07
C CYS A 330 -2.86 37.26 7.69
N ALA A 331 -1.76 38.02 7.54
CA ALA A 331 -1.04 38.13 6.27
C ALA A 331 -0.39 36.80 5.84
N VAL A 332 0.23 36.08 6.78
CA VAL A 332 0.83 34.76 6.51
C VAL A 332 -0.23 33.72 6.17
N ALA A 333 -1.37 33.73 6.88
CA ALA A 333 -2.49 32.85 6.59
C ALA A 333 -3.08 33.12 5.20
N ALA A 334 -3.27 34.40 4.83
CA ALA A 334 -3.73 34.79 3.50
C ALA A 334 -2.79 34.26 2.41
N LYS A 335 -1.47 34.41 2.60
CA LYS A 335 -0.47 33.88 1.66
C LYS A 335 -0.58 32.36 1.51
N GLN A 336 -0.63 31.60 2.60
CA GLN A 336 -0.74 30.13 2.54
C GLN A 336 -2.05 29.65 1.90
N LEU A 337 -3.15 30.32 2.18
CA LEU A 337 -4.45 30.01 1.58
C LEU A 337 -4.47 30.33 0.09
N SER A 338 -3.85 31.44 -0.34
CA SER A 338 -3.73 31.84 -1.74
C SER A 338 -2.82 30.87 -2.52
N GLU A 339 -1.69 30.46 -1.94
CA GLU A 339 -0.82 29.42 -2.54
C GLU A 339 -1.59 28.10 -2.77
N ARG A 340 -2.43 27.67 -1.81
CA ARG A 340 -3.30 26.49 -1.98
C ARG A 340 -4.38 26.70 -3.03
N ARG A 341 -4.99 27.88 -3.10
CA ARG A 341 -5.98 28.23 -4.14
C ARG A 341 -5.35 28.15 -5.53
N ALA A 342 -4.15 28.69 -5.70
CA ALA A 342 -3.40 28.61 -6.94
C ALA A 342 -3.07 27.15 -7.31
N GLU A 343 -2.62 26.33 -6.35
CA GLU A 343 -2.36 24.90 -6.55
C GLU A 343 -3.60 24.14 -7.04
N TYR A 344 -4.78 24.48 -6.52
CA TYR A 344 -6.04 23.83 -6.89
C TYR A 344 -6.81 24.51 -8.02
N GLY A 345 -6.24 25.53 -8.68
CA GLY A 345 -6.89 26.25 -9.77
C GLY A 345 -8.21 26.91 -9.35
N TYR A 346 -8.31 27.37 -8.11
CA TYR A 346 -9.48 28.07 -7.61
C TYR A 346 -9.72 29.35 -8.43
N GLN A 347 -10.96 29.52 -8.89
CA GLN A 347 -11.41 30.77 -9.49
C GLN A 347 -12.42 31.41 -8.53
N PRO A 348 -12.24 32.68 -8.14
CA PRO A 348 -13.23 33.37 -7.34
C PRO A 348 -14.54 33.44 -8.13
N GLU A 349 -15.66 33.14 -7.47
CA GLU A 349 -16.98 33.46 -8.03
C GLU A 349 -17.03 34.98 -8.21
N ALA A 350 -17.37 35.44 -9.42
CA ALA A 350 -17.45 36.86 -9.71
C ALA A 350 -18.43 37.50 -8.72
N ALA A 351 -17.98 38.54 -8.00
CA ALA A 351 -18.85 39.31 -7.12
C ALA A 351 -19.97 39.92 -7.98
N GLU A 352 -21.21 39.51 -7.71
CA GLU A 352 -22.42 40.19 -8.21
C GLU A 352 -22.60 41.56 -7.56
#